data_AF-B7PHK7-F1
#
_entry.id   AF-B7PHK7-F1
#
_cell.length_a   1.000
_cell.length_b   1.000
_cell.length_c   1.000
_cell.angle_alpha   90.00
_cell.angle_beta   90.00
_cell.angle_gamma   90.00
#
_symmetry.space_group_name_H-M   'P 1'
#
loop_
_entity.id
_entity.type
_entity.pdbx_description
1 polymer ?
#
loop_
_entity_poly.entity_id
_entity_poly.type
_entity_poly.pdbx_seq_one_letter_code
_entity_poly.pdbx_strand_id
1 'polypeptide(L)'
;ALNCLVYVCIICGILFLVPIRLSKRIQEALFARLFYPVAMLLLNARLGRLRRLTVGQLKELLSHDDTLRKQGALRVLEIGTGSGANLEHVERKLQYWTLDPNPEFGADLRAQLKRNPKVTMERWIQGCGEDMRGVPDGHFDAVLMMYVLCSATDPERVLAECKRVLAKGGRLLFAEHVAHHEGSWGLAVQRILDPLWSSLCCGCHVTRRTGDVLASAGFAHLQLNELLLPVATPLSRNVWGYAEVD
;
A
#
# COMPACT_ATOMS: atom_id res chain seq x y z
N ALA A 1 30.24 11.77 32.46
CA ALA A 1 29.99 12.11 31.04
C ALA A 1 28.91 11.23 30.40
N LEU A 2 28.93 9.91 30.57
CA LEU A 2 27.98 8.97 29.93
C LEU A 2 26.50 9.24 30.28
N ASN A 3 26.20 9.64 31.53
CA ASN A 3 24.82 9.92 31.96
C ASN A 3 24.19 11.13 31.26
N CYS A 4 24.95 12.19 30.98
CA CYS A 4 24.40 13.42 30.40
C CYS A 4 23.95 13.19 28.95
N LEU A 5 24.73 12.42 28.18
CA LEU A 5 24.39 12.05 26.81
C LEU A 5 23.12 11.18 26.77
N VAL A 6 22.98 10.23 27.70
CA VAL A 6 21.78 9.38 27.81
C VAL A 6 20.55 10.21 28.14
N TYR A 7 20.62 11.14 29.12
CA TYR A 7 19.49 12.02 29.44
C TYR A 7 19.14 12.96 28.30
N VAL A 8 20.14 13.52 27.60
CA VAL A 8 19.90 14.35 26.40
C VAL A 8 19.23 13.53 25.30
N CYS A 9 19.69 12.30 25.03
CA CYS A 9 19.05 11.41 24.05
C CYS A 9 17.61 11.04 24.44
N ILE A 10 17.34 10.77 25.73
CA ILE A 10 15.98 10.49 26.22
C ILE A 10 15.09 11.72 26.10
N ILE A 11 15.56 12.90 26.52
CA ILE A 11 14.81 14.15 26.47
C ILE A 11 14.54 14.55 25.01
N CYS A 12 15.55 14.47 24.13
CA CYS A 12 15.36 14.68 22.70
C CYS A 12 14.40 13.64 22.11
N GLY A 13 14.55 12.36 22.48
CA GLY A 13 13.63 11.30 22.07
C GLY A 13 12.18 11.62 22.45
N ILE A 14 11.94 12.05 23.69
CA ILE A 14 10.61 12.45 24.17
C ILE A 14 10.11 13.70 23.43
N LEU A 15 10.93 14.74 23.33
CA LEU A 15 10.55 16.01 22.68
C LEU A 15 10.26 15.88 21.19
N PHE A 16 10.87 14.91 20.49
CA PHE A 16 10.62 14.68 19.07
C PHE A 16 9.60 13.56 18.80
N LEU A 17 9.64 12.44 19.51
CA LEU A 17 8.74 11.30 19.26
C LEU A 17 7.32 11.55 19.78
N VAL A 18 7.16 12.32 20.87
CA VAL A 18 5.83 12.60 21.44
C VAL A 18 4.99 13.48 20.51
N PRO A 19 5.46 14.64 20.00
CA PRO A 19 4.68 15.43 19.04
C PRO A 19 4.38 14.70 17.73
N ILE A 20 5.31 13.86 17.25
CA ILE A 20 5.11 13.02 16.06
C ILE A 20 3.96 12.03 16.29
N ARG A 21 3.89 11.40 17.48
CA ARG A 21 2.78 10.51 17.83
C ARG A 21 1.47 11.25 18.07
N LEU A 22 1.50 12.51 18.48
CA LEU A 22 0.31 13.28 18.81
C LEU A 22 -0.35 13.95 17.61
N SER A 23 0.37 14.13 16.49
CA SER A 23 -0.17 14.80 15.30
C SER A 23 0.01 13.97 14.03
N LYS A 24 -1.08 13.35 13.58
CA LYS A 24 -1.14 12.59 12.33
C LYS A 24 -0.68 13.43 11.13
N ARG A 25 -1.04 14.72 11.09
CA ARG A 25 -0.60 15.65 10.02
C ARG A 25 0.92 15.82 9.98
N ILE A 26 1.56 15.95 11.15
CA ILE A 26 3.03 16.07 11.22
C ILE A 26 3.67 14.75 10.80
N GLN A 27 3.13 13.62 11.24
CA GLN A 27 3.60 12.29 10.87
C GLN A 27 3.50 12.08 9.34
N GLU A 28 2.35 12.41 8.73
CA GLU A 28 2.11 12.33 7.28
C GLU A 28 3.07 13.23 6.49
N ALA A 29 3.30 14.46 6.95
CA ALA A 29 4.22 15.40 6.31
C ALA A 29 5.68 14.95 6.42
N LEU A 30 6.12 14.51 7.61
CA LEU A 30 7.47 13.98 7.81
C LEU A 30 7.69 12.71 6.98
N PHE A 31 6.70 11.82 6.96
CA PHE A 31 6.77 10.62 6.15
C PHE A 31 6.90 10.96 4.67
N ALA A 32 6.00 11.78 4.12
CA ALA A 32 6.00 12.10 2.69
C ALA A 32 7.22 12.91 2.25
N ARG A 33 7.71 13.86 3.07
CA ARG A 33 8.77 14.80 2.67
C ARG A 33 10.18 14.35 3.03
N LEU A 34 10.34 13.49 4.03
CA LEU A 34 11.66 13.06 4.51
C LEU A 34 11.85 11.55 4.38
N PHE A 35 10.99 10.75 5.01
CA PHE A 35 11.21 9.30 5.09
C PHE A 35 10.99 8.62 3.73
N TYR A 36 9.88 8.92 3.05
CA TYR A 36 9.47 8.29 1.81
C TYR A 36 10.47 8.52 0.67
N PRO A 37 11.00 9.73 0.42
CA PRO A 37 12.01 9.93 -0.63
C PRO A 37 13.29 9.13 -0.39
N VAL A 38 13.75 9.05 0.86
CA VAL A 38 14.92 8.23 1.24
C VAL A 38 14.61 6.74 1.06
N ALA A 39 13.44 6.29 1.51
CA ALA A 39 12.99 4.92 1.31
C ALA A 39 12.92 4.56 -0.18
N MET A 40 12.40 5.45 -1.03
CA MET A 40 12.35 5.23 -2.48
C MET A 40 13.74 5.22 -3.11
N LEU A 41 14.68 6.08 -2.69
CA LEU A 41 16.06 6.01 -3.17
C LEU A 41 16.71 4.63 -2.92
N LEU A 42 16.44 4.04 -1.76
CA LEU A 42 17.03 2.75 -1.36
C LEU A 42 16.27 1.53 -1.88
N LEU A 43 14.94 1.61 -1.92
CA LEU A 43 14.07 0.45 -2.12
C LEU A 43 13.43 0.41 -3.51
N ASN A 44 13.33 1.53 -4.24
CA ASN A 44 12.51 1.59 -5.46
C ASN A 44 12.92 0.54 -6.50
N ALA A 45 14.22 0.38 -6.76
CA ALA A 45 14.72 -0.64 -7.70
C ALA A 45 14.38 -2.07 -7.26
N ARG A 46 14.40 -2.34 -5.94
CA ARG A 46 14.09 -3.65 -5.36
C ARG A 46 12.59 -3.95 -5.38
N LEU A 47 11.77 -2.95 -5.02
CA LEU A 47 10.32 -3.02 -5.03
C LEU A 47 9.74 -3.07 -6.45
N GLY A 48 10.45 -2.51 -7.44
CA GLY A 48 10.03 -2.52 -8.84
C GLY A 48 9.76 -3.92 -9.39
N ARG A 49 10.46 -4.96 -8.91
CA ARG A 49 10.11 -6.35 -9.27
C ARG A 49 8.71 -6.72 -8.79
N LEU A 50 8.39 -6.43 -7.53
CA LEU A 50 7.09 -6.74 -6.94
C LEU A 50 5.97 -5.94 -7.60
N ARG A 51 6.21 -4.66 -7.89
CA ARG A 51 5.26 -3.82 -8.63
C ARG A 51 5.00 -4.35 -10.03
N ARG A 52 6.03 -4.72 -10.80
CA ARG A 52 5.84 -5.34 -12.12
C ARG A 52 5.03 -6.63 -12.06
N LEU A 53 5.31 -7.49 -11.08
CA LEU A 53 4.57 -8.75 -10.90
C LEU A 53 3.10 -8.52 -10.50
N THR A 54 2.85 -7.51 -9.66
CA THR A 54 1.50 -7.20 -9.15
C THR A 54 0.68 -6.46 -10.22
N VAL A 55 1.18 -5.33 -10.71
CA VAL A 55 0.52 -4.50 -11.74
C VAL A 55 0.41 -5.25 -13.07
N GLY A 56 1.36 -6.14 -13.37
CA GLY A 56 1.36 -6.95 -14.59
C GLY A 56 0.14 -7.88 -14.71
N GLN A 57 -0.46 -8.30 -13.60
CA GLN A 57 -1.67 -9.14 -13.58
C GLN A 57 -2.89 -8.43 -14.16
N LEU A 58 -2.87 -7.09 -14.23
CA LEU A 58 -3.91 -6.35 -14.94
C LEU A 58 -4.04 -6.85 -16.38
N LYS A 59 -2.98 -7.35 -17.03
CA LYS A 59 -3.01 -7.86 -18.41
C LYS A 59 -3.98 -9.03 -18.63
N GLU A 60 -4.26 -9.79 -17.59
CA GLU A 60 -5.12 -10.98 -17.65
C GLU A 60 -6.61 -10.65 -17.56
N LEU A 61 -6.95 -9.42 -17.17
CA LEU A 61 -8.32 -9.01 -16.95
C LEU A 61 -8.97 -8.49 -18.23
N LEU A 62 -10.30 -8.59 -18.29
CA LEU A 62 -11.13 -7.85 -19.25
C LEU A 62 -12.07 -6.95 -18.46
N SER A 63 -12.42 -5.80 -19.02
CA SER A 63 -13.37 -4.92 -18.35
C SER A 63 -14.77 -5.50 -18.40
N HIS A 64 -15.51 -5.32 -17.31
CA HIS A 64 -16.94 -5.61 -17.20
C HIS A 64 -17.78 -4.53 -17.90
N ASP A 65 -17.20 -3.35 -18.14
CA ASP A 65 -17.79 -2.29 -18.93
C ASP A 65 -17.54 -2.55 -20.43
N ASP A 66 -18.62 -2.72 -21.21
CA ASP A 66 -18.55 -3.00 -22.64
C ASP A 66 -17.78 -1.95 -23.44
N THR A 67 -17.85 -0.68 -23.02
CA THR A 67 -17.19 0.42 -23.70
C THR A 67 -15.68 0.37 -23.42
N LEU A 68 -15.29 0.21 -22.16
CA LEU A 68 -13.89 0.09 -21.78
C LEU A 68 -13.25 -1.18 -22.36
N ARG A 69 -13.99 -2.29 -22.36
CA ARG A 69 -13.54 -3.56 -22.95
C ARG A 69 -13.20 -3.41 -24.43
N LYS A 70 -14.06 -2.76 -25.22
CA LYS A 70 -13.80 -2.48 -26.65
C LYS A 70 -12.59 -1.57 -26.87
N GLN A 71 -12.30 -0.69 -25.91
CA GLN A 71 -11.15 0.23 -25.95
C GLN A 71 -9.83 -0.41 -25.45
N GLY A 72 -9.89 -1.65 -24.95
CA GLY A 72 -8.77 -2.31 -24.28
C GLY A 72 -8.38 -1.63 -22.97
N ALA A 73 -9.32 -0.98 -22.31
CA ALA A 73 -9.14 -0.28 -21.04
C ALA A 73 -9.75 -1.06 -19.87
N LEU A 74 -9.30 -0.74 -18.65
CA LEU A 74 -9.91 -1.18 -17.40
C LEU A 74 -10.29 0.02 -16.53
N ARG A 75 -11.27 -0.17 -15.65
CA ARG A 75 -11.50 0.72 -14.52
C ARG A 75 -10.81 0.18 -13.27
N VAL A 76 -9.91 0.96 -12.69
CA VAL A 76 -9.07 0.55 -11.54
C VAL A 76 -9.14 1.57 -10.41
N LEU A 77 -9.32 1.09 -9.19
CA LEU A 77 -9.14 1.87 -7.97
C LEU A 77 -7.78 1.49 -7.36
N GLU A 78 -6.91 2.47 -7.10
CA GLU A 78 -5.71 2.24 -6.29
C GLU A 78 -5.89 2.81 -4.89
N ILE A 79 -5.74 1.94 -3.89
CA ILE A 79 -5.76 2.30 -2.47
C ILE A 79 -4.31 2.49 -2.02
N GLY A 80 -4.03 3.57 -1.30
CA GLY A 80 -2.68 3.93 -0.85
C GLY A 80 -1.77 4.29 -2.03
N THR A 81 -2.29 5.05 -2.99
CA THR A 81 -1.57 5.40 -4.22
C THR A 81 -0.23 6.11 -3.95
N GLY A 82 -0.14 6.87 -2.85
CA GLY A 82 1.00 7.69 -2.51
C GLY A 82 1.45 8.54 -3.70
N SER A 83 2.75 8.49 -4.01
CA SER A 83 3.35 9.24 -5.12
C SER A 83 3.02 8.70 -6.52
N GLY A 84 2.21 7.64 -6.66
CA GLY A 84 1.91 7.00 -7.94
C GLY A 84 3.03 6.09 -8.47
N ALA A 85 3.80 5.46 -7.58
CA ALA A 85 4.96 4.65 -7.96
C ALA A 85 4.62 3.40 -8.80
N ASN A 86 3.36 2.96 -8.82
CA ASN A 86 2.92 1.81 -9.59
C ASN A 86 2.66 2.15 -11.07
N LEU A 87 2.43 3.43 -11.39
CA LEU A 87 2.03 3.89 -12.72
C LEU A 87 3.06 3.58 -13.81
N GLU A 88 4.36 3.59 -13.46
CA GLU A 88 5.46 3.26 -14.39
C GLU A 88 5.43 1.81 -14.89
N HIS A 89 4.68 0.93 -14.21
CA HIS A 89 4.53 -0.48 -14.56
C HIS A 89 3.20 -0.79 -15.23
N VAL A 90 2.35 0.22 -15.44
CA VAL A 90 1.07 0.06 -16.11
C VAL A 90 1.29 -0.05 -17.61
N GLU A 91 0.91 -1.19 -18.17
CA GLU A 91 1.06 -1.47 -19.59
C GLU A 91 -0.26 -1.38 -20.39
N ARG A 92 -1.39 -1.13 -19.72
CA ARG A 92 -2.72 -1.03 -20.35
C ARG A 92 -3.35 0.33 -20.14
N LYS A 93 -4.43 0.62 -20.88
CA LYS A 93 -5.20 1.85 -20.67
C LYS A 93 -6.02 1.71 -19.39
N LEU A 94 -5.94 2.68 -18.49
CA LEU A 94 -6.70 2.66 -17.25
C LEU A 94 -7.57 3.92 -17.14
N GLN A 95 -8.83 3.71 -16.80
CA GLN A 95 -9.66 4.69 -16.10
C GLN A 95 -9.43 4.51 -14.61
N TYR A 96 -8.90 5.54 -13.96
CA TYR A 96 -8.15 5.35 -12.74
C TYR A 96 -8.64 6.25 -11.63
N TRP A 97 -8.94 5.64 -10.48
CA TRP A 97 -9.33 6.33 -9.25
C TRP A 97 -8.25 6.11 -8.20
N THR A 98 -8.04 7.11 -7.35
CA THR A 98 -7.12 7.01 -6.22
C THR A 98 -7.83 7.24 -4.91
N LEU A 99 -7.37 6.52 -3.89
CA LEU A 99 -7.78 6.71 -2.51
C LEU A 99 -6.53 6.68 -1.62
N ASP A 100 -6.17 7.83 -1.05
CA ASP A 100 -5.03 7.95 -0.15
C ASP A 100 -5.31 8.99 0.95
N PRO A 101 -4.99 8.72 2.22
CA PRO A 101 -5.26 9.66 3.29
C PRO A 101 -4.30 10.87 3.29
N ASN A 102 -3.08 10.70 2.77
CA ASN A 102 -2.00 11.67 2.87
C ASN A 102 -1.98 12.62 1.65
N PRO A 103 -2.39 13.89 1.82
CA PRO A 103 -2.47 14.83 0.71
C PRO A 103 -1.10 15.26 0.16
N GLU A 104 -0.03 15.02 0.91
CA GLU A 104 1.32 15.50 0.59
C GLU A 104 1.89 14.86 -0.69
N PHE A 105 1.44 13.65 -1.05
CA PHE A 105 1.88 12.98 -2.28
C PHE A 105 1.30 13.56 -3.56
N GLY A 106 0.40 14.54 -3.44
CA GLY A 106 -0.40 14.99 -4.54
C GLY A 106 0.38 15.62 -5.71
N ALA A 107 1.48 16.31 -5.42
CA ALA A 107 2.33 16.87 -6.47
C ALA A 107 3.05 15.78 -7.27
N ASP A 108 3.59 14.77 -6.59
CA ASP A 108 4.32 13.66 -7.21
C ASP A 108 3.38 12.77 -8.03
N LEU A 109 2.19 12.48 -7.50
CA LEU A 109 1.17 11.73 -8.22
C LEU A 109 0.79 12.42 -9.55
N ARG A 110 0.57 13.73 -9.53
CA ARG A 110 0.32 14.51 -10.76
C ARG A 110 1.49 14.44 -11.74
N ALA A 111 2.73 14.47 -11.25
CA ALA A 111 3.90 14.33 -12.09
C ALA A 111 4.00 12.92 -12.72
N GLN A 112 3.68 11.87 -11.96
CA GLN A 112 3.65 10.50 -12.47
C GLN A 112 2.56 10.29 -13.51
N LEU A 113 1.35 10.83 -13.30
CA LEU A 113 0.28 10.74 -14.30
C LEU A 113 0.67 11.38 -15.63
N LYS A 114 1.33 12.55 -15.61
CA LYS A 114 1.84 13.20 -16.83
C LYS A 114 2.83 12.34 -17.59
N ARG A 115 3.64 11.54 -16.88
CA ARG A 115 4.62 10.61 -17.49
C ARG A 115 3.97 9.33 -18.01
N ASN A 116 2.76 9.01 -17.57
CA ASN A 116 2.06 7.77 -17.88
C ASN A 116 0.72 8.06 -18.58
N PRO A 117 0.73 8.53 -19.84
CA PRO A 117 -0.48 8.99 -20.56
C PRO A 117 -1.51 7.89 -20.85
N LYS A 118 -1.17 6.62 -20.60
CA LYS A 118 -2.09 5.47 -20.68
C LYS A 118 -3.11 5.47 -19.54
N VAL A 119 -2.84 6.21 -18.46
CA VAL A 119 -3.67 6.28 -17.26
C VAL A 119 -4.43 7.60 -17.27
N THR A 120 -5.75 7.52 -17.37
CA THR A 120 -6.66 8.67 -17.26
C THR A 120 -7.21 8.70 -15.85
N MET A 121 -6.84 9.72 -15.09
CA MET A 121 -7.36 9.93 -13.74
C MET A 121 -8.80 10.46 -13.83
N GLU A 122 -9.75 9.68 -13.33
CA GLU A 122 -11.17 10.08 -13.27
C GLU A 122 -11.50 10.70 -11.91
N ARG A 123 -10.91 10.20 -10.82
CA ARG A 123 -11.21 10.69 -9.47
C ARG A 123 -10.04 10.54 -8.52
N TRP A 124 -9.87 11.55 -7.68
CA TRP A 124 -8.95 11.51 -6.54
C TRP A 124 -9.75 11.70 -5.25
N ILE A 125 -9.64 10.71 -4.36
CA ILE A 125 -10.28 10.71 -3.06
C ILE A 125 -9.22 10.82 -1.99
N GLN A 126 -9.34 11.85 -1.14
CA GLN A 126 -8.57 11.89 0.10
C GLN A 126 -9.35 11.11 1.17
N GLY A 127 -8.86 9.94 1.56
CA GLY A 127 -9.61 9.04 2.44
C GLY A 127 -8.82 7.80 2.85
N CYS A 128 -9.35 7.08 3.85
CA CYS A 128 -8.77 5.82 4.33
C CYS A 128 -9.51 4.63 3.69
N GLY A 129 -8.81 3.50 3.49
CA GLY A 129 -9.38 2.32 2.81
C GLY A 129 -10.52 1.66 3.59
N GLU A 130 -10.62 1.93 4.88
CA GLU A 130 -11.68 1.44 5.77
C GLU A 130 -13.02 2.14 5.53
N ASP A 131 -13.03 3.28 4.83
CA ASP A 131 -14.24 4.06 4.58
C ASP A 131 -14.28 4.56 3.13
N MET A 132 -14.95 3.80 2.27
CA MET A 132 -15.17 4.15 0.87
C MET A 132 -16.63 4.46 0.56
N ARG A 133 -17.38 5.07 1.50
CA ARG A 133 -18.81 5.44 1.30
C ARG A 133 -19.08 6.29 0.05
N GLY A 134 -18.08 7.03 -0.44
CA GLY A 134 -18.16 7.82 -1.67
C GLY A 134 -17.80 7.07 -2.96
N VAL A 135 -17.50 5.77 -2.85
CA VAL A 135 -17.05 4.89 -3.93
C VAL A 135 -18.17 3.90 -4.27
N PRO A 136 -18.60 3.80 -5.53
CA PRO A 136 -19.72 2.94 -5.93
C PRO A 136 -19.40 1.44 -5.81
N ASP A 137 -20.41 0.66 -5.46
CA ASP A 137 -20.39 -0.81 -5.45
C ASP A 137 -20.22 -1.34 -6.88
N GLY A 138 -19.54 -2.49 -7.03
CA GLY A 138 -19.51 -3.22 -8.30
C GLY A 138 -18.92 -2.46 -9.49
N HIS A 139 -18.08 -1.46 -9.26
CA HIS A 139 -17.72 -0.46 -10.27
C HIS A 139 -16.35 -0.70 -10.92
N PHE A 140 -15.43 -1.35 -10.20
CA PHE A 140 -14.04 -1.51 -10.64
C PHE A 140 -13.77 -2.93 -11.13
N ASP A 141 -13.03 -3.01 -12.24
CA ASP A 141 -12.52 -4.29 -12.75
C ASP A 141 -11.39 -4.82 -11.87
N ALA A 142 -10.60 -3.90 -11.30
CA ALA A 142 -9.57 -4.24 -10.33
C ALA A 142 -9.42 -3.18 -9.26
N VAL A 143 -9.03 -3.63 -8.07
CA VAL A 143 -8.51 -2.78 -7.00
C VAL A 143 -7.03 -3.11 -6.87
N LEU A 144 -6.17 -2.10 -6.90
CA LEU A 144 -4.74 -2.23 -6.65
C LEU A 144 -4.43 -1.75 -5.23
N MET A 145 -3.71 -2.56 -4.46
CA MET A 145 -3.39 -2.26 -3.07
C MET A 145 -1.98 -2.75 -2.73
N MET A 146 -1.03 -1.82 -2.56
CA MET A 146 0.35 -2.18 -2.26
C MET A 146 0.84 -1.48 -0.99
N TYR A 147 1.23 -2.25 0.02
CA TYR A 147 1.71 -1.77 1.32
C TYR A 147 0.70 -0.91 2.10
N VAL A 148 -0.57 -1.30 2.07
CA VAL A 148 -1.70 -0.62 2.72
C VAL A 148 -2.11 -1.34 3.99
N LEU A 149 -2.32 -2.66 3.93
CA LEU A 149 -2.90 -3.41 5.04
C LEU A 149 -2.01 -3.37 6.28
N CYS A 150 -0.70 -3.21 6.11
CA CYS A 150 0.22 -3.02 7.24
C CYS A 150 -0.05 -1.76 8.07
N SER A 151 -0.65 -0.72 7.48
CA SER A 151 -0.90 0.58 8.11
C SER A 151 -2.38 0.84 8.43
N ALA A 152 -3.28 0.01 7.90
CA ALA A 152 -4.71 0.12 8.15
C ALA A 152 -5.03 -0.04 9.65
N THR A 153 -5.97 0.74 10.15
CA THR A 153 -6.53 0.58 11.50
C THR A 153 -7.43 -0.66 11.58
N ASP A 154 -8.15 -0.97 10.50
CA ASP A 154 -9.01 -2.13 10.37
C ASP A 154 -8.82 -2.78 8.98
N PRO A 155 -7.83 -3.69 8.84
CA PRO A 155 -7.51 -4.29 7.55
C PRO A 155 -8.62 -5.20 7.02
N GLU A 156 -9.43 -5.80 7.89
CA GLU A 156 -10.57 -6.62 7.50
C GLU A 156 -11.64 -5.76 6.83
N ARG A 157 -11.90 -4.57 7.39
CA ARG A 157 -12.81 -3.59 6.79
C ARG A 157 -12.30 -3.05 5.46
N VAL A 158 -10.99 -2.81 5.31
CA VAL A 158 -10.42 -2.46 3.99
C VAL A 158 -10.76 -3.55 2.97
N LEU A 159 -10.55 -4.82 3.30
CA LEU A 159 -10.83 -5.93 2.39
C LEU A 159 -12.33 -6.11 2.13
N ALA A 160 -13.19 -5.83 3.11
CA ALA A 160 -14.64 -5.81 2.91
C ALA A 160 -15.07 -4.73 1.90
N GLU A 161 -14.51 -3.52 2.00
CA GLU A 161 -14.75 -2.45 1.03
C GLU A 161 -14.18 -2.81 -0.35
N CYS A 162 -12.99 -3.41 -0.44
CA CYS A 162 -12.44 -3.92 -1.70
C CYS A 162 -13.42 -4.88 -2.39
N LYS A 163 -14.00 -5.84 -1.65
CA LYS A 163 -14.99 -6.76 -2.20
C LYS A 163 -16.25 -6.03 -2.68
N ARG A 164 -16.74 -5.05 -1.93
CA ARG A 164 -17.94 -4.28 -2.29
C ARG A 164 -17.76 -3.49 -3.59
N VAL A 165 -16.62 -2.82 -3.76
CA VAL A 165 -16.39 -1.93 -4.91
C VAL A 165 -15.99 -2.67 -6.18
N LEU A 166 -15.49 -3.91 -6.07
CA LEU A 166 -15.17 -4.75 -7.21
C LEU A 166 -16.44 -5.21 -7.93
N ALA A 167 -16.44 -5.09 -9.26
CA ALA A 167 -17.42 -5.76 -10.10
C ALA A 167 -17.33 -7.29 -9.95
N LYS A 168 -18.40 -8.01 -10.28
CA LYS A 168 -18.39 -9.48 -10.28
C LYS A 168 -17.26 -10.01 -11.15
N GLY A 169 -16.50 -11.00 -10.68
CA GLY A 169 -15.28 -11.48 -11.37
C GLY A 169 -14.09 -10.49 -11.36
N GLY A 170 -14.21 -9.35 -10.67
CA GLY A 170 -13.14 -8.38 -10.48
C GLY A 170 -12.07 -8.87 -9.51
N ARG A 171 -10.85 -8.30 -9.61
CA ARG A 171 -9.71 -8.72 -8.79
C ARG A 171 -9.14 -7.62 -7.90
N LEU A 172 -8.91 -7.95 -6.63
CA LEU A 172 -7.98 -7.24 -5.78
C LEU A 172 -6.56 -7.72 -6.09
N LEU A 173 -5.73 -6.87 -6.68
CA LEU A 173 -4.31 -7.11 -6.88
C LEU A 173 -3.53 -6.52 -5.70
N PHE A 174 -2.72 -7.33 -5.04
CA PHE A 174 -2.06 -6.90 -3.81
C PHE A 174 -0.58 -7.23 -3.75
N ALA A 175 0.14 -6.42 -2.97
CA ALA A 175 1.46 -6.76 -2.46
C ALA A 175 1.70 -6.14 -1.09
N GLU A 176 2.17 -6.94 -0.14
CA GLU A 176 2.37 -6.52 1.25
C GLU A 176 3.69 -7.07 1.79
N HIS A 177 4.35 -6.33 2.66
CA HIS A 177 5.33 -6.95 3.56
C HIS A 177 4.56 -7.69 4.66
N VAL A 178 5.14 -8.77 5.17
CA VAL A 178 4.52 -9.60 6.20
C VAL A 178 5.51 -9.88 7.33
N ALA A 179 4.94 -10.20 8.49
CA ALA A 179 5.71 -10.80 9.58
C ALA A 179 6.51 -12.01 9.08
N HIS A 180 7.74 -12.16 9.53
CA HIS A 180 8.47 -13.41 9.39
C HIS A 180 7.79 -14.52 10.22
N HIS A 181 8.13 -15.77 9.91
CA HIS A 181 7.56 -16.93 10.60
C HIS A 181 7.82 -16.91 12.12
N GLU A 182 6.94 -17.52 12.92
CA GLU A 182 7.16 -17.67 14.36
C GLU A 182 8.49 -18.35 14.64
N GLY A 183 9.16 -17.91 15.71
CA GLY A 183 10.46 -18.42 16.13
C GLY A 183 11.64 -17.98 15.26
N SER A 184 11.42 -17.28 14.14
CA SER A 184 12.51 -16.80 13.30
C SER A 184 13.23 -15.58 13.90
N TRP A 185 14.52 -15.46 13.59
CA TRP A 185 15.29 -14.25 13.90
C TRP A 185 14.68 -12.99 13.27
N GLY A 186 14.16 -13.10 12.04
CA GLY A 186 13.52 -11.98 11.35
C GLY A 186 12.32 -11.41 12.12
N LEU A 187 11.51 -12.28 12.73
CA LEU A 187 10.37 -11.85 13.54
C LEU A 187 10.81 -11.19 14.85
N ALA A 188 11.89 -11.69 15.48
CA ALA A 188 12.46 -11.06 16.66
C ALA A 188 12.90 -9.62 16.37
N VAL A 189 13.58 -9.39 15.24
CA VAL A 189 13.97 -8.05 14.79
C VAL A 189 12.75 -7.18 14.51
N GLN A 190 11.71 -7.72 13.83
CA GLN A 190 10.46 -6.98 13.59
C GLN A 190 9.81 -6.54 14.90
N ARG A 191 9.66 -7.44 15.88
CA ARG A 191 9.04 -7.13 17.20
C ARG A 191 9.78 -6.02 17.95
N ILE A 192 11.11 -5.98 17.86
CA ILE A 192 11.92 -4.94 18.51
C ILE A 192 11.71 -3.58 17.83
N LEU A 193 11.62 -3.55 16.50
CA LEU A 193 11.56 -2.30 15.74
C LEU A 193 10.13 -1.74 15.56
N ASP A 194 9.11 -2.59 15.63
CA ASP A 194 7.71 -2.26 15.33
C ASP A 194 7.15 -1.01 16.06
N PRO A 195 7.37 -0.82 17.38
CA PRO A 195 6.82 0.33 18.09
C PRO A 195 7.36 1.68 17.59
N LEU A 196 8.65 1.72 17.23
CA LEU A 196 9.26 2.91 16.64
C LEU A 196 8.85 3.04 15.18
N TRP A 197 8.84 1.92 14.44
CA TRP A 197 8.48 1.86 13.03
C TRP A 197 7.09 2.43 12.77
N SER A 198 6.06 1.93 13.47
CA SER A 198 4.67 2.40 13.35
C SER A 198 4.51 3.89 13.64
N SER A 199 5.38 4.45 14.49
CA SER A 199 5.37 5.87 14.82
C SER A 199 6.00 6.74 13.72
N LEU A 200 7.00 6.21 13.01
CA LEU A 200 7.68 6.94 11.94
C LEU A 200 7.04 6.73 10.56
N CYS A 201 6.36 5.59 10.36
CA CYS A 201 5.83 5.14 9.07
C CYS A 201 4.29 5.12 9.07
N CYS A 202 3.66 6.17 9.60
CA CYS A 202 2.20 6.39 9.51
C CYS A 202 1.32 5.21 9.95
N GLY A 203 1.70 4.50 11.02
CA GLY A 203 0.94 3.36 11.54
C GLY A 203 1.28 2.01 10.90
N CYS A 204 2.29 1.94 10.04
CA CYS A 204 2.77 0.68 9.47
C CYS A 204 3.30 -0.26 10.57
N HIS A 205 2.77 -1.48 10.65
CA HIS A 205 3.25 -2.52 11.55
C HIS A 205 3.98 -3.62 10.76
N VAL A 206 5.29 -3.75 10.97
CA VAL A 206 6.15 -4.77 10.33
C VAL A 206 5.92 -6.17 10.90
N THR A 207 5.32 -6.28 12.09
CA THR A 207 4.89 -7.56 12.66
C THR A 207 3.51 -8.01 12.18
N ARG A 208 2.86 -7.28 11.27
CA ARG A 208 1.53 -7.63 10.80
C ARG A 208 1.56 -8.82 9.84
N ARG A 209 0.62 -9.74 10.04
CA ARG A 209 0.44 -10.95 9.22
C ARG A 209 -0.64 -10.72 8.16
N THR A 210 -0.41 -9.76 7.27
CA THR A 210 -1.39 -9.34 6.26
C THR A 210 -1.78 -10.49 5.32
N GLY A 211 -0.88 -11.46 5.08
CA GLY A 211 -1.21 -12.70 4.36
C GLY A 211 -2.31 -13.53 5.02
N ASP A 212 -2.30 -13.66 6.35
CA ASP A 212 -3.33 -14.40 7.10
C ASP A 212 -4.68 -13.65 7.04
N VAL A 213 -4.65 -12.32 7.07
CA VAL A 213 -5.83 -11.46 6.92
C VAL A 213 -6.44 -11.61 5.51
N LEU A 214 -5.60 -11.58 4.47
CA LEU A 214 -6.03 -11.83 3.09
C LEU A 214 -6.64 -13.22 2.90
N ALA A 215 -6.03 -14.25 3.49
CA ALA A 215 -6.52 -15.62 3.46
C ALA A 215 -7.89 -15.78 4.13
N SER A 216 -8.14 -15.01 5.19
CA SER A 216 -9.38 -15.08 5.97
C SER A 216 -10.47 -14.14 5.44
N ALA A 217 -10.18 -13.33 4.42
CA ALA A 217 -11.08 -12.28 3.95
C ALA A 217 -12.29 -12.79 3.15
N GLY A 218 -12.38 -14.08 2.84
CA GLY A 218 -13.53 -14.68 2.16
C GLY A 218 -13.70 -14.20 0.72
N PHE A 219 -12.61 -14.10 -0.03
CA PHE A 219 -12.65 -13.99 -1.49
C PHE A 219 -12.95 -15.37 -2.10
N ALA A 220 -13.57 -15.41 -3.28
CA ALA A 220 -13.94 -16.64 -3.96
C ALA A 220 -12.70 -17.45 -4.39
N HIS A 221 -11.69 -16.74 -4.87
CA HIS A 221 -10.38 -17.30 -5.18
C HIS A 221 -9.28 -16.40 -4.63
N LEU A 222 -8.25 -17.00 -4.04
CA LEU A 222 -7.03 -16.32 -3.61
C LEU A 222 -5.81 -17.03 -4.20
N GLN A 223 -4.99 -16.27 -4.94
CA GLN A 223 -3.63 -16.64 -5.27
C GLN A 223 -2.67 -15.79 -4.43
N LEU A 224 -1.93 -16.44 -3.53
CA LEU A 224 -0.95 -15.80 -2.67
C LEU A 224 0.43 -16.41 -2.93
N ASN A 225 1.37 -15.55 -3.36
CA ASN A 225 2.75 -15.93 -3.62
C ASN A 225 3.66 -15.23 -2.60
N GLU A 226 4.70 -15.93 -2.14
CA GLU A 226 5.72 -15.33 -1.28
C GLU A 226 6.91 -14.85 -2.10
N LEU A 227 7.53 -13.75 -1.66
CA LEU A 227 8.78 -13.25 -2.21
C LEU A 227 9.67 -12.69 -1.09
N LEU A 228 10.91 -13.19 -1.03
CA LEU A 228 11.95 -12.58 -0.21
C LEU A 228 12.70 -11.54 -1.04
N LEU A 229 12.55 -10.27 -0.66
CA LEU A 229 13.26 -9.14 -1.26
C LEU A 229 14.64 -8.96 -0.60
N PRO A 230 15.69 -8.64 -1.38
CA PRO A 230 17.02 -8.33 -0.87
C PRO A 230 17.08 -6.90 -0.30
N VAL A 231 16.35 -6.69 0.79
CA VAL A 231 16.23 -5.43 1.55
C VAL A 231 16.42 -5.71 3.04
N ALA A 232 16.37 -4.67 3.88
CA ALA A 232 16.49 -4.83 5.32
C ALA A 232 15.47 -5.84 5.88
N THR A 233 15.91 -6.65 6.86
CA THR A 233 15.15 -7.78 7.43
C THR A 233 13.68 -7.48 7.77
N PRO A 234 13.31 -6.30 8.33
CA PRO A 234 11.91 -6.02 8.66
C PRO A 234 10.96 -5.98 7.46
N LEU A 235 11.48 -5.67 6.27
CA LEU A 235 10.72 -5.54 5.02
C LEU A 235 11.04 -6.63 4.00
N SER A 236 11.91 -7.59 4.34
CA SER A 236 12.41 -8.55 3.36
C SER A 236 11.35 -9.55 2.94
N ARG A 237 10.48 -10.01 3.86
CA ARG A 237 9.44 -10.99 3.53
C ARG A 237 8.18 -10.30 3.03
N ASN A 238 7.74 -10.67 1.83
CA ASN A 238 6.58 -10.08 1.17
C ASN A 238 5.66 -11.17 0.64
N VAL A 239 4.38 -10.83 0.51
CA VAL A 239 3.38 -11.60 -0.21
C VAL A 239 2.81 -10.76 -1.34
N TRP A 240 2.43 -11.39 -2.45
CA TRP A 240 1.78 -10.73 -3.56
C TRP A 240 0.92 -11.70 -4.36
N GLY A 241 -0.05 -11.17 -5.11
CA GLY A 241 -0.93 -11.97 -5.95
C GLY A 241 -2.24 -11.25 -6.17
N TYR A 242 -3.31 -12.04 -6.27
CA TYR A 242 -4.66 -11.51 -6.43
C TYR A 242 -5.68 -12.29 -5.61
N ALA A 243 -6.77 -11.61 -5.30
CA ALA A 243 -7.99 -12.20 -4.77
C ALA A 243 -9.18 -11.81 -5.66
N GLU A 244 -10.03 -12.75 -6.02
CA GLU A 244 -11.14 -12.58 -6.96
C GLU A 244 -12.48 -12.68 -6.22
N VAL A 245 -13.45 -11.85 -6.61
CA VAL A 245 -14.84 -11.93 -6.16
C VAL A 245 -15.67 -12.77 -7.15
N ASP A 246 -16.76 -13.37 -6.66
CA ASP A 246 -17.70 -14.16 -7.48
C ASP A 246 -18.34 -13.36 -8.64
#